data_AF-A0A6N8WP50-F1
#
_entry.id   AF-A0A6N8WP50-F1
#
_cell.length_a   1.000
_cell.length_b   1.000
_cell.length_c   1.000
_cell.angle_alpha   90.00
_cell.angle_beta   90.00
_cell.angle_gamma   90.00
#
_symmetry.space_group_name_H-M   'P 1'
#
loop_
_entity.id
_entity.type
_entity.pdbx_description
1 polymer ?
#
loop_
_entity_poly.entity_id
_entity_poly.type
_entity_poly.pdbx_seq_one_letter_code
_entity_poly.pdbx_strand_id
1 'polypeptide(L)'
;MRDVVAALVAIALFVLALRLMTSLTKDRRRRKSERATLEAGGRSVLAEIPGDEGLTLFTEDGYAFHFGDREIPKHTIRAARVLINGAPIAAAVAPGHAEANAIPTEVVEDRPEGITRDRWDVAIETDDDNILVPCGAIRERISQELARGIFEAVKAVVESTGGR
;
A
#
# COMPACT_ATOMS: atom_id res chain seq x y z
N MET A 1 41.22 4.08 34.27
CA MET A 1 41.09 4.00 32.79
C MET A 1 39.79 3.35 32.35
N ARG A 2 39.38 2.18 32.89
CA ARG A 2 38.13 1.49 32.53
C ARG A 2 36.86 2.35 32.70
N ASP A 3 36.76 3.12 33.79
CA ASP A 3 35.57 3.96 34.05
C ASP A 3 35.48 5.16 33.10
N VAL A 4 36.62 5.70 32.68
CA VAL A 4 36.68 6.79 31.69
C VAL A 4 36.26 6.29 30.31
N VAL A 5 36.72 5.08 29.93
CA VAL A 5 36.30 4.43 28.68
C VAL A 5 34.81 4.09 28.72
N ALA A 6 34.29 3.59 29.84
CA ALA A 6 32.87 3.29 29.99
C ALA A 6 32.01 4.56 29.89
N ALA A 7 32.44 5.67 30.51
CA ALA A 7 31.75 6.96 30.40
C ALA A 7 31.72 7.48 28.96
N LEU A 8 32.82 7.38 28.22
CA LEU A 8 32.88 7.78 26.82
C LEU A 8 31.97 6.92 25.92
N VAL A 9 31.93 5.60 26.15
CA VAL A 9 31.04 4.69 25.42
C VAL A 9 29.58 5.00 25.72
N ALA A 10 29.23 5.26 26.98
CA ALA A 10 27.87 5.63 27.37
C ALA A 10 27.41 6.93 26.70
N ILE A 11 28.29 7.95 26.64
CA ILE A 11 28.02 9.21 25.95
C ILE A 11 27.82 8.98 24.45
N ALA A 12 28.68 8.17 23.81
CA ALA A 12 28.56 7.86 22.39
C ALA A 12 27.23 7.15 22.06
N LEU A 13 26.85 6.16 22.88
CA LEU A 13 25.56 5.45 22.74
C LEU A 13 24.37 6.40 22.94
N PHE A 14 24.47 7.33 23.89
CA PHE A 14 23.41 8.30 24.14
C PHE A 14 23.24 9.28 22.97
N VAL A 15 24.34 9.76 22.40
CA VAL A 15 24.33 10.60 21.19
C VAL A 15 23.76 9.84 19.99
N LEU A 16 24.10 8.56 19.84
CA LEU A 16 23.55 7.71 18.77
C LEU A 16 22.03 7.51 18.93
N ALA A 17 21.56 7.26 20.16
CA ALA A 17 20.13 7.11 20.46
C ALA A 17 19.35 8.41 20.16
N LEU A 18 19.90 9.57 20.52
CA LEU A 18 19.32 10.88 20.21
C LEU A 18 19.22 11.13 18.70
N ARG A 19 20.23 10.73 17.92
CA ARG A 19 20.22 10.81 16.44
C ARG A 19 19.13 9.93 15.82
N LEU A 20 18.96 8.70 16.30
CA LEU A 20 17.91 7.79 15.85
C LEU A 20 16.50 8.34 16.19
N MET A 21 16.33 8.88 17.40
CA MET A 21 15.06 9.44 17.85
C MET A 21 14.66 10.69 17.05
N THR A 22 15.62 11.54 16.69
CA THR A 22 15.39 12.75 15.87
C THR A 22 15.13 12.42 14.40
N SER A 23 15.74 11.36 13.86
CA SER A 23 15.44 10.86 12.51
C SER A 23 13.98 10.41 12.39
N LEU A 24 13.51 9.58 13.34
CA LEU A 24 12.15 9.03 13.33
C LEU A 24 11.07 10.11 13.49
N THR A 25 11.35 11.16 14.27
CA THR A 25 10.41 12.26 14.49
C THR A 25 10.34 13.22 13.31
N LYS A 26 11.45 13.45 12.60
CA LYS A 26 11.49 14.29 11.40
C LYS A 26 10.75 13.66 10.23
N ASP A 27 10.91 12.35 10.02
CA ASP A 27 10.17 11.61 9.00
C ASP A 27 8.67 11.60 9.26
N ARG A 28 8.24 11.38 10.51
CA ARG A 28 6.82 11.47 10.89
C ARG A 28 6.23 12.85 10.64
N ARG A 29 7.00 13.91 10.92
CA ARG A 29 6.53 15.30 10.76
C ARG A 29 6.45 15.72 9.30
N ARG A 30 7.40 15.28 8.46
CA ARG A 30 7.38 15.49 7.01
C ARG A 30 6.20 14.77 6.35
N ARG A 31 5.91 13.53 6.75
CA ARG A 31 4.75 12.76 6.27
C ARG A 31 3.41 13.40 6.63
N LYS A 32 3.29 13.94 7.85
CA LYS A 32 2.08 14.66 8.26
C LYS A 32 1.84 15.93 7.44
N SER A 33 2.92 16.60 7.02
CA SER A 33 2.86 17.76 6.12
C SER A 33 2.47 17.37 4.70
N GLU A 34 3.04 16.30 4.15
CA GLU A 34 2.72 15.82 2.80
C GLU A 34 1.27 15.33 2.71
N ARG A 35 0.75 14.66 3.77
CA ARG A 35 -0.68 14.35 3.91
C ARG A 35 -1.56 15.61 3.94
N ALA A 36 -1.18 16.62 4.74
CA ALA A 36 -1.96 17.85 4.85
C ALA A 36 -1.98 18.66 3.53
N THR A 37 -0.91 18.61 2.73
CA THR A 37 -0.90 19.26 1.41
C THR A 37 -1.74 18.53 0.37
N LEU A 38 -1.85 17.20 0.46
CA LEU A 38 -2.72 16.40 -0.41
C LEU A 38 -4.19 16.59 -0.03
N GLU A 39 -4.51 16.59 1.27
CA GLU A 39 -5.85 16.87 1.79
C GLU A 39 -6.33 18.28 1.42
N ALA A 40 -5.43 19.28 1.46
CA ALA A 40 -5.71 20.64 1.00
C ALA A 40 -5.93 20.74 -0.53
N GLY A 41 -5.46 19.76 -1.31
CA GLY A 41 -5.69 19.63 -2.74
C GLY A 41 -6.88 18.72 -3.11
N GLY A 42 -7.64 18.22 -2.14
CA GLY A 42 -8.77 17.31 -2.36
C GLY A 42 -8.40 15.84 -2.56
N ARG A 43 -7.13 15.46 -2.29
CA ARG A 43 -6.64 14.07 -2.34
C ARG A 43 -6.50 13.49 -0.92
N SER A 44 -7.22 12.42 -0.64
CA SER A 44 -7.13 11.63 0.59
C SER A 44 -6.04 10.57 0.47
N VAL A 45 -5.18 10.43 1.48
CA VAL A 45 -4.17 9.36 1.52
C VAL A 45 -4.77 8.12 2.16
N LEU A 46 -4.94 7.06 1.36
CA LEU A 46 -5.53 5.80 1.81
C LEU A 46 -4.48 4.84 2.38
N ALA A 47 -3.31 4.75 1.75
CA ALA A 47 -2.26 3.85 2.19
C ALA A 47 -0.85 4.34 1.83
N GLU A 48 0.12 3.94 2.65
CA GLU A 48 1.56 4.07 2.34
C GLU A 48 2.08 2.67 2.07
N ILE A 49 2.43 2.39 0.81
CA ILE A 49 2.81 1.07 0.35
C ILE A 49 4.34 0.97 0.32
N PRO A 50 4.93 0.02 1.05
CA PRO A 50 6.37 -0.18 1.01
C PRO A 50 6.81 -0.93 -0.24
N GLY A 51 7.82 -0.39 -0.92
CA GLY A 51 8.49 -0.99 -2.07
C GLY A 51 10.01 -0.83 -2.00
N ASP A 52 10.69 -1.35 -3.02
CA ASP A 52 12.16 -1.45 -3.06
C ASP A 52 12.86 -0.08 -3.05
N GLU A 53 12.24 0.93 -3.65
CA GLU A 53 12.77 2.30 -3.75
C GLU A 53 12.28 3.23 -2.63
N GLY A 54 11.42 2.74 -1.72
CA GLY A 54 10.87 3.55 -0.63
C GLY A 54 9.38 3.29 -0.39
N LEU A 55 8.64 4.37 -0.07
CA LEU A 55 7.20 4.28 0.14
C LEU A 55 6.46 4.97 -0.99
N THR A 56 5.53 4.25 -1.60
CA THR A 56 4.63 4.77 -2.63
C THR A 56 3.28 5.05 -2.00
N LEU A 57 2.73 6.25 -2.23
CA LEU A 57 1.41 6.59 -1.72
C LEU A 57 0.32 6.00 -2.61
N PHE A 58 -0.70 5.44 -1.98
CA PHE A 58 -2.00 5.19 -2.58
C PHE A 58 -2.95 6.26 -2.10
N THR A 59 -3.42 7.09 -3.03
CA THR A 59 -4.28 8.24 -2.73
C THR A 59 -5.55 8.21 -3.56
N GLU A 60 -6.55 8.98 -3.14
CA GLU A 60 -7.87 9.03 -3.75
C GLU A 60 -8.32 10.48 -3.87
N ASP A 61 -8.87 10.85 -5.02
CA ASP A 61 -9.72 12.05 -5.14
C ASP A 61 -11.14 11.68 -5.59
N GLY A 62 -11.95 12.67 -5.95
CA GLY A 62 -13.32 12.46 -6.39
C GLY A 62 -13.46 11.59 -7.66
N TYR A 63 -12.42 11.51 -8.49
CA TYR A 63 -12.50 10.93 -9.85
C TYR A 63 -11.60 9.72 -10.06
N ALA A 64 -10.47 9.62 -9.35
CA ALA A 64 -9.48 8.58 -9.55
C ALA A 64 -8.82 8.13 -8.24
N PHE A 65 -8.28 6.91 -8.26
CA PHE A 65 -7.22 6.51 -7.34
C PHE A 65 -5.86 6.80 -7.99
N HIS A 66 -4.85 7.10 -7.19
CA HIS A 66 -3.49 7.33 -7.66
C HIS A 66 -2.52 6.42 -6.92
N PHE A 67 -1.69 5.70 -7.67
CA PHE A 67 -0.66 4.82 -7.13
C PHE A 67 0.69 5.12 -7.80
N GLY A 68 1.58 5.79 -7.05
CA GLY A 68 2.80 6.35 -7.64
C GLY A 68 2.45 7.34 -8.74
N ASP A 69 2.99 7.13 -9.94
CA ASP A 69 2.71 7.95 -11.13
C ASP A 69 1.48 7.45 -11.93
N ARG A 70 0.81 6.38 -11.48
CA ARG A 70 -0.36 5.83 -12.16
C ARG A 70 -1.65 6.46 -11.65
N GLU A 71 -2.47 6.91 -12.59
CA GLU A 71 -3.84 7.33 -12.34
C GLU A 71 -4.81 6.20 -12.72
N ILE A 72 -5.77 5.92 -11.84
CA ILE A 72 -6.76 4.85 -11.97
C ILE A 72 -8.15 5.48 -11.91
N PRO A 73 -8.74 5.85 -13.05
CA PRO A 73 -10.05 6.50 -13.08
C PRO A 73 -11.13 5.57 -12.49
N LYS A 74 -11.91 6.06 -11.53
CA LYS A 74 -12.90 5.24 -10.81
C LYS A 74 -13.97 4.63 -11.70
N HIS A 75 -14.30 5.31 -12.79
CA HIS A 75 -15.33 4.90 -13.73
C HIS A 75 -14.91 3.75 -14.66
N THR A 76 -13.59 3.49 -14.79
CA THR A 76 -13.08 2.39 -15.62
C THR A 76 -12.87 1.11 -14.81
N ILE A 77 -13.02 1.16 -13.48
CA ILE A 77 -12.76 0.02 -12.61
C ILE A 77 -13.87 -1.02 -12.76
N ARG A 78 -13.49 -2.21 -13.21
CA ARG A 78 -14.39 -3.35 -13.39
C ARG A 78 -14.32 -4.33 -12.25
N ALA A 79 -13.14 -4.53 -11.67
CA ALA A 79 -12.99 -5.44 -10.54
C ALA A 79 -11.85 -5.03 -9.61
N ALA A 80 -11.95 -5.46 -8.37
CA ALA A 80 -10.88 -5.42 -7.39
C ALA A 80 -10.76 -6.77 -6.71
N ARG A 81 -9.54 -7.22 -6.42
CA ARG A 81 -9.28 -8.50 -5.76
C ARG A 81 -8.17 -8.36 -4.71
N VAL A 82 -8.38 -8.98 -3.56
CA VAL A 82 -7.31 -9.17 -2.57
C VAL A 82 -6.61 -10.48 -2.86
N LEU A 83 -5.29 -10.44 -2.96
CA LEU A 83 -4.45 -11.60 -3.23
C LEU A 83 -3.62 -11.96 -1.99
N ILE A 84 -3.51 -13.25 -1.70
CA ILE A 84 -2.49 -13.82 -0.81
C ILE A 84 -1.58 -14.70 -1.66
N ASN A 85 -0.28 -14.40 -1.69
CA ASN A 85 0.71 -15.13 -2.49
C ASN A 85 0.27 -15.26 -3.97
N GLY A 86 -0.33 -14.19 -4.52
CA GLY A 86 -0.90 -14.16 -5.87
C GLY A 86 -2.26 -14.84 -6.04
N ALA A 87 -2.77 -15.58 -5.04
CA ALA A 87 -4.07 -16.24 -5.10
C ALA A 87 -5.19 -15.32 -4.59
N PRO A 88 -6.28 -15.11 -5.36
CA PRO A 88 -7.38 -14.26 -4.90
C PRO A 88 -8.16 -14.92 -3.76
N ILE A 89 -8.39 -14.16 -2.69
CA ILE A 89 -9.16 -14.57 -1.51
C ILE A 89 -10.46 -13.80 -1.33
N ALA A 90 -10.59 -12.65 -2.00
CA ALA A 90 -11.78 -11.82 -2.04
C ALA A 90 -11.82 -11.06 -3.36
N ALA A 91 -13.02 -10.84 -3.90
CA ALA A 91 -13.23 -10.09 -5.13
C ALA A 91 -14.48 -9.23 -5.02
N ALA A 92 -14.43 -8.06 -5.66
CA ALA A 92 -15.58 -7.21 -5.94
C ALA A 92 -15.58 -6.96 -7.45
N VAL A 93 -16.71 -7.23 -8.10
CA VAL A 93 -16.82 -7.20 -9.56
C VAL A 93 -18.06 -6.39 -9.95
N ALA A 94 -17.91 -5.51 -10.93
CA ALA A 94 -19.00 -4.72 -11.46
C ALA A 94 -20.06 -5.62 -12.13
N PRO A 95 -21.36 -5.30 -12.03
CA PRO A 95 -22.42 -6.03 -12.71
C PRO A 95 -22.17 -6.19 -14.21
N GLY A 96 -22.53 -7.34 -14.76
CA GLY A 96 -22.31 -7.65 -16.18
C GLY A 96 -20.92 -8.19 -16.51
N HIS A 97 -19.96 -8.18 -15.57
CA HIS A 97 -18.60 -8.68 -15.77
C HIS A 97 -18.34 -9.96 -14.97
N ALA A 98 -19.29 -10.90 -14.93
CA ALA A 98 -19.15 -12.16 -14.20
C ALA A 98 -17.94 -13.00 -14.65
N GLU A 99 -17.44 -12.78 -15.88
CA GLU A 99 -16.20 -13.38 -16.40
C GLU A 99 -14.94 -12.90 -15.64
N ALA A 100 -14.99 -11.74 -14.97
CA ALA A 100 -13.95 -11.31 -14.04
C ALA A 100 -13.96 -12.12 -12.72
N ASN A 101 -14.85 -13.10 -12.53
CA ASN A 101 -14.61 -14.13 -11.51
C ASN A 101 -13.55 -15.15 -11.95
N ALA A 102 -13.21 -15.21 -13.25
CA ALA A 102 -12.08 -16.01 -13.71
C ALA A 102 -10.79 -15.30 -13.33
N ILE A 103 -9.94 -16.02 -12.61
CA ILE A 103 -8.63 -15.58 -12.15
C ILE A 103 -7.78 -15.26 -13.39
N PRO A 104 -7.32 -14.01 -13.61
CA PRO A 104 -6.27 -13.76 -14.57
C PRO A 104 -4.99 -14.42 -14.05
N THR A 105 -4.59 -15.54 -14.65
CA THR A 105 -3.38 -16.30 -14.33
C THR A 105 -2.09 -15.47 -14.50
N GLU A 106 -2.17 -14.28 -15.10
CA GLU A 106 -1.01 -13.49 -15.54
C GLU A 106 -0.38 -12.59 -14.46
N VAL A 107 -0.95 -12.45 -13.26
CA VAL A 107 -0.35 -11.60 -12.19
C VAL A 107 0.67 -12.35 -11.32
N VAL A 108 1.12 -13.53 -11.76
CA VAL A 108 2.12 -14.33 -11.05
C VAL A 108 3.52 -13.95 -11.56
N GLU A 109 4.04 -12.80 -11.11
CA GLU A 109 5.49 -12.69 -10.96
C GLU A 109 5.87 -13.56 -9.76
N ASP A 110 6.26 -14.80 -10.03
CA ASP A 110 6.92 -15.69 -9.06
C ASP A 110 8.30 -15.10 -8.76
N ARG A 111 8.34 -14.07 -7.92
CA ARG A 111 9.58 -13.43 -7.48
C ARG A 111 10.14 -14.26 -6.32
N PRO A 112 11.38 -14.78 -6.40
CA PRO A 112 11.89 -15.77 -5.46
C PRO A 112 12.35 -15.08 -4.18
N GLU A 113 11.41 -14.57 -3.39
CA GLU A 113 11.67 -14.15 -2.02
C GLU A 113 11.14 -15.23 -1.08
N GLY A 114 12.08 -15.85 -0.34
CA GLY A 114 11.92 -17.04 0.48
C GLY A 114 10.53 -17.31 1.08
N ILE A 115 10.09 -18.55 0.87
CA ILE A 115 8.87 -19.20 1.38
C ILE A 115 8.80 -19.11 2.91
N THR A 116 8.39 -17.97 3.48
CA THR A 116 8.16 -17.89 4.95
C THR A 116 7.06 -16.92 5.36
N ARG A 117 6.56 -16.04 4.48
CA ARG A 117 5.50 -15.08 4.84
C ARG A 117 4.48 -14.90 3.73
N ASP A 118 3.21 -14.81 4.14
CA ASP A 118 2.11 -14.48 3.25
C ASP A 118 2.26 -13.05 2.73
N ARG A 119 2.39 -12.94 1.40
CA ARG A 119 2.39 -11.67 0.67
C ARG A 119 0.95 -11.26 0.38
N TRP A 120 0.61 -10.05 0.76
CA TRP A 120 -0.71 -9.48 0.50
C TRP A 120 -0.61 -8.44 -0.59
N ASP A 121 -1.47 -8.53 -1.60
CA ASP A 121 -1.53 -7.57 -2.70
C ASP A 121 -2.99 -7.26 -3.07
N VAL A 122 -3.21 -6.17 -3.80
CA VAL A 122 -4.53 -5.84 -4.37
C VAL A 122 -4.40 -5.70 -5.87
N ALA A 123 -5.16 -6.49 -6.63
CA ALA A 123 -5.28 -6.33 -8.07
C ALA A 123 -6.52 -5.47 -8.37
N ILE A 124 -6.34 -4.43 -9.17
CA ILE A 124 -7.39 -3.54 -9.64
C ILE A 124 -7.47 -3.67 -11.15
N GLU A 125 -8.58 -4.18 -11.62
CA GLU A 125 -8.85 -4.38 -13.04
C GLU A 125 -9.69 -3.23 -13.56
N THR A 126 -9.20 -2.61 -14.62
CA THR A 126 -9.87 -1.52 -15.34
C THR A 126 -10.33 -2.01 -16.72
N ASP A 127 -10.95 -1.12 -17.50
CA ASP A 127 -11.32 -1.41 -18.88
C ASP A 127 -10.12 -1.81 -19.76
N ASP A 128 -8.95 -1.22 -19.52
CA ASP A 128 -7.78 -1.29 -20.41
C ASP A 128 -6.53 -1.91 -19.78
N ASP A 129 -6.46 -1.98 -18.44
CA ASP A 129 -5.26 -2.42 -17.71
C ASP A 129 -5.59 -3.16 -16.40
N ASN A 130 -4.65 -3.98 -15.93
CA ASN A 130 -4.69 -4.64 -14.63
C ASN A 130 -3.52 -4.16 -13.76
N ILE A 131 -3.85 -3.49 -12.67
CA ILE A 131 -2.90 -2.78 -11.82
C ILE A 131 -2.72 -3.58 -10.53
N LEU A 132 -1.50 -4.05 -10.28
CA LEU A 132 -1.13 -4.71 -9.04
C LEU A 132 -0.56 -3.69 -8.04
N VAL A 133 -1.16 -3.65 -6.86
CA VAL A 133 -0.76 -2.82 -5.73
C VAL A 133 -0.07 -3.70 -4.67
N PRO A 134 1.27 -3.69 -4.60
CA PRO A 134 2.01 -4.65 -3.80
C PRO A 134 2.03 -4.26 -2.32
N CYS A 135 1.16 -4.82 -1.47
CA CYS A 135 1.13 -4.47 -0.04
C CYS A 135 2.22 -5.21 0.78
N GLY A 136 2.95 -6.11 0.11
CA GLY A 136 4.21 -6.71 0.56
C GLY A 136 4.04 -7.85 1.57
N ALA A 137 5.18 -8.31 2.11
CA ALA A 137 5.29 -9.43 3.06
C ALA A 137 5.96 -9.02 4.40
N ILE A 138 6.04 -7.72 4.69
CA ILE A 138 6.89 -7.17 5.76
C ILE A 138 6.44 -7.61 7.16
N ARG A 139 5.13 -7.55 7.43
CA ARG A 139 4.49 -8.11 8.62
C ARG A 139 3.06 -8.46 8.25
N GLU A 140 2.68 -9.72 8.43
CA GLU A 140 1.39 -10.28 8.01
C GLU A 140 0.21 -9.35 8.33
N ARG A 141 0.07 -8.93 9.59
CA ARG A 141 -1.03 -8.06 10.01
C ARG A 141 -1.02 -6.68 9.34
N ILE A 142 0.14 -6.07 9.10
CA ILE A 142 0.23 -4.74 8.48
C ILE A 142 -0.08 -4.85 6.99
N SER A 143 0.51 -5.83 6.31
CA SER A 143 0.27 -6.09 4.89
C SER A 143 -1.20 -6.45 4.61
N GLN A 144 -1.82 -7.23 5.50
CA GLN A 144 -3.24 -7.54 5.46
C GLN A 144 -4.12 -6.30 5.68
N GLU A 145 -3.85 -5.50 6.72
CA GLU A 145 -4.64 -4.30 7.01
C GLU A 145 -4.53 -3.27 5.88
N LEU A 146 -3.36 -3.13 5.25
CA LEU A 146 -3.15 -2.29 4.06
C LEU A 146 -3.96 -2.81 2.86
N ALA A 147 -3.81 -4.08 2.51
CA ALA A 147 -4.52 -4.68 1.39
C ALA A 147 -6.05 -4.58 1.56
N ARG A 148 -6.54 -4.85 2.79
CA ARG A 148 -7.96 -4.71 3.11
C ARG A 148 -8.44 -3.26 2.99
N GLY A 149 -7.67 -2.29 3.48
CA GLY A 149 -8.05 -0.88 3.40
C GLY A 149 -8.17 -0.39 1.97
N ILE A 150 -7.20 -0.73 1.12
CA ILE A 150 -7.24 -0.41 -0.32
C ILE A 150 -8.41 -1.12 -1.00
N PHE A 151 -8.58 -2.41 -0.75
CA PHE A 151 -9.66 -3.19 -1.35
C PHE A 151 -11.05 -2.65 -0.99
N GLU A 152 -11.33 -2.35 0.27
CA GLU A 152 -12.65 -1.83 0.66
C GLU A 152 -12.94 -0.46 0.02
N ALA A 153 -11.93 0.40 -0.12
CA ALA A 153 -12.09 1.68 -0.82
C ALA A 153 -12.44 1.49 -2.30
N VAL A 154 -11.73 0.60 -3.00
CA VAL A 154 -11.99 0.33 -4.43
C VAL A 154 -13.32 -0.41 -4.60
N LYS A 155 -13.63 -1.37 -3.72
CA LYS A 155 -14.89 -2.11 -3.71
C LYS A 155 -16.09 -1.18 -3.59
N ALA A 156 -16.04 -0.18 -2.71
CA ALA A 156 -17.12 0.80 -2.57
C ALA A 156 -17.40 1.54 -3.89
N VAL A 157 -16.36 1.81 -4.69
CA VAL A 157 -16.50 2.39 -6.03
C VAL A 157 -17.16 1.39 -6.99
N VAL A 158 -16.68 0.15 -7.04
CA VAL A 158 -17.22 -0.92 -7.91
C VAL A 158 -18.71 -1.15 -7.63
N GLU A 159 -19.09 -1.22 -6.36
CA GLU A 159 -20.49 -1.39 -5.93
C GLU A 159 -21.35 -0.17 -6.28
N SER A 160 -20.80 1.04 -6.18
CA SER A 160 -21.51 2.27 -6.54
C SER A 160 -21.76 2.41 -8.05
N THR A 161 -20.84 1.91 -8.88
CA THR A 161 -20.97 1.91 -10.34
C THR A 161 -21.98 0.87 -10.82
N GLY A 162 -22.13 -0.23 -10.07
CA GLY A 162 -23.10 -1.29 -10.37
C GLY A 162 -24.56 -1.02 -9.97
N GLY A 163 -24.81 0.01 -9.17
CA GLY A 163 -26.15 0.37 -8.69
C GLY A 163 -26.90 1.40 -9.54
N ARG A 164 -26.37 1.79 -10.71
CA ARG A 164 -27.04 2.66 -11.70
C ARG A 164 -27.47 1.85 -12.91
#